data_AF-A0A7X5QCN3-F1
#
_entry.id   AF-A0A7X5QCN3-F1
#
_cell.length_a   1.000
_cell.length_b   1.000
_cell.length_c   1.000
_cell.angle_alpha   90.00
_cell.angle_beta   90.00
_cell.angle_gamma   90.00
#
_symmetry.space_group_name_H-M   'P 1'
#
loop_
_entity.id
_entity.type
_entity.pdbx_description
1 polymer ?
#
loop_
_entity_poly.entity_id
_entity_poly.type
_entity_poly.pdbx_seq_one_letter_code
_entity_poly.pdbx_strand_id
1 'polypeptide(L)' 'MKEPLIKTIRLKDSEAIDLKDISYELTRKNVMNGVKTIYRESDIVHFILEAKMHKIDVNDKGELIFKNGEKN' A
#
# COMPACT_ATOMS: atom_id res chain seq x y z
N MET A 1 17.62 -1.12 -24.55
CA MET A 1 17.68 -0.29 -23.32
C MET A 1 16.53 -0.71 -22.42
N LYS A 2 16.77 -0.94 -21.12
CA LYS A 2 15.66 -1.11 -20.17
C LYS A 2 15.05 0.27 -19.92
N GLU A 3 13.75 0.41 -20.16
CA GLU A 3 13.05 1.64 -19.79
C GLU A 3 13.16 1.85 -18.28
N PRO A 4 13.41 3.10 -17.83
CA PRO A 4 13.47 3.39 -16.40
C PRO A 4 12.08 3.18 -15.78
N LEU A 5 12.02 2.33 -14.76
CA LEU A 5 10.79 2.12 -13.99
C LEU A 5 10.44 3.40 -13.22
N ILE A 6 9.21 3.87 -13.39
CA ILE A 6 8.66 4.95 -12.56
C ILE A 6 8.40 4.37 -11.16
N LYS A 7 9.12 4.87 -10.16
CA LYS A 7 9.02 4.41 -8.76
C LYS A 7 8.08 5.24 -7.89
N THR A 8 7.54 6.33 -8.42
CA THR A 8 6.70 7.27 -7.67
C THR A 8 5.23 7.01 -7.97
N ILE A 9 4.44 6.83 -6.92
CA ILE A 9 2.98 6.68 -7.00
C ILE A 9 2.36 8.03 -6.64
N ARG A 10 1.48 8.56 -7.51
CA ARG A 10 0.69 9.75 -7.20
C ARG A 10 -0.61 9.31 -6.51
N LEU A 11 -0.79 9.77 -5.28
CA LEU A 11 -1.98 9.55 -4.50
C LEU A 11 -2.98 10.70 -4.70
N LYS A 12 -4.26 10.41 -4.51
CA LYS A 12 -5.28 11.45 -4.28
C LYS A 12 -5.11 12.05 -2.89
N ASP A 13 -5.62 13.26 -2.71
CA ASP A 13 -5.55 13.96 -1.42
C ASP A 13 -6.17 13.14 -0.27
N SER A 14 -7.32 12.49 -0.52
CA SER A 14 -7.97 11.62 0.47
C SER A 14 -7.11 10.40 0.83
N GLU A 15 -6.51 9.74 -0.16
CA GLU A 15 -5.64 8.56 0.05
C GLU A 15 -4.40 8.94 0.87
N ALA A 16 -3.82 10.11 0.62
CA ALA A 16 -2.67 10.61 1.37
C ALA A 16 -3.04 10.92 2.83
N ILE A 17 -4.21 11.50 3.08
CA ILE A 17 -4.71 11.77 4.44
C ILE A 17 -4.92 10.46 5.20
N ASP A 18 -5.62 9.50 4.60
CA ASP A 18 -5.91 8.20 5.24
C ASP A 18 -4.61 7.45 5.60
N LEU A 19 -3.64 7.43 4.69
CA LEU A 19 -2.34 6.78 4.94
C LEU A 19 -1.53 7.50 6.02
N LYS A 20 -1.57 8.83 6.08
CA LYS A 20 -0.92 9.61 7.12
C LYS A 20 -1.49 9.27 8.49
N ASP A 21 -2.81 9.22 8.63
CA ASP A 21 -3.47 8.89 9.89
C ASP A 21 -3.11 7.48 10.36
N ILE A 22 -3.13 6.49 9.45
CA ILE A 22 -2.70 5.12 9.74
C ILE A 22 -1.23 5.07 10.17
N SER A 23 -0.33 5.76 9.46
CA SER A 23 1.10 5.77 9.77
C SER A 23 1.38 6.41 11.14
N TYR A 24 0.61 7.45 11.50
CA TYR A 24 0.70 8.11 12.80
C TYR A 24 0.24 7.17 13.92
N GLU A 25 -0.91 6.51 13.77
CA GLU A 25 -1.40 5.56 14.76
C GLU A 25 -0.43 4.39 14.96
N LEU A 26 0.11 3.84 13.88
CA LEU A 26 1.08 2.75 13.93
C LEU A 26 2.37 3.18 14.65
N THR A 27 2.89 4.36 14.33
CA THR A 27 4.06 4.94 15.00
C THR A 27 3.78 5.16 16.48
N ARG A 28 2.65 5.77 16.82
CA ARG A 28 2.25 6.03 18.21
C ARG A 28 2.20 4.75 19.03
N LYS A 29 1.53 3.71 18.54
CA LYS A 29 1.42 2.41 19.23
C LYS A 29 2.79 1.75 19.42
N ASN A 30 3.64 1.77 18.40
CA ASN A 30 5.00 1.22 18.51
C ASN A 30 5.84 1.95 19.55
N VAL A 31 5.81 3.29 19.56
CA VAL A 31 6.52 4.10 20.56
C VAL A 31 6.00 3.80 21.97
N MET A 32 4.68 3.68 22.16
CA MET A 32 4.09 3.29 23.45
C MET A 32 4.53 1.89 23.91
N ASN A 33 4.80 0.99 22.97
CA ASN A 33 5.32 -0.35 23.24
C ASN A 33 6.86 -0.39 23.38
N GLY A 34 7.53 0.75 23.46
CA GLY A 34 8.99 0.84 23.60
C GLY A 34 9.77 0.64 22.31
N VAL A 35 9.11 0.50 21.17
CA VAL A 35 9.73 0.36 19.84
C VAL A 35 9.93 1.74 19.23
N LYS A 36 11.18 2.13 19.01
CA LYS A 36 11.55 3.45 18.44
C LYS A 36 11.55 3.44 16.91
N THR A 37 10.48 2.94 16.30
CA THR A 37 10.32 2.89 14.84
C THR A 37 9.26 3.90 14.40
N ILE A 38 9.60 4.73 13.42
CA ILE A 38 8.69 5.67 12.77
C ILE A 38 8.29 5.07 11.43
N TYR A 39 6.98 5.00 11.19
CA TYR A 39 6.41 4.53 9.93
C TYR A 39 5.93 5.71 9.12
N ARG A 40 6.18 5.67 7.81
CA ARG A 40 5.74 6.65 6.83
C ARG A 40 4.62 6.07 5.97
N GLU A 41 3.93 6.94 5.24
CA GLU A 41 2.86 6.57 4.31
C GLU A 41 3.36 5.55 3.26
N SER A 42 4.60 5.70 2.79
CA SER A 42 5.23 4.76 1.85
C SER A 42 5.34 3.35 2.40
N ASP A 43 5.60 3.19 3.70
CA ASP A 43 5.72 1.87 4.34
C ASP A 43 4.38 1.15 4.33
N ILE A 44 3.30 1.90 4.58
CA ILE A 44 1.93 1.39 4.51
C ILE A 44 1.58 0.98 3.08
N VAL A 45 1.94 1.80 2.08
CA VAL A 45 1.74 1.47 0.66
C VAL A 45 2.49 0.19 0.28
N HIS A 46 3.76 0.08 0.68
CA HIS A 46 4.56 -1.13 0.43
C HIS A 46 3.93 -2.38 1.06
N PHE A 47 3.49 -2.28 2.31
CA PHE A 47 2.81 -3.37 2.99
C PHE A 47 1.55 -3.83 2.25
N ILE A 48 0.72 -2.88 1.78
CA ILE A 48 -0.50 -3.20 1.02
C ILE A 48 -0.15 -3.86 -0.31
N LEU A 49 0.84 -3.33 -1.04
CA LEU A 49 1.29 -3.89 -2.30
C LEU A 49 1.79 -5.33 -2.12
N GLU A 50 2.68 -5.59 -1.17
CA GLU A 50 3.17 -6.94 -0.89
C GLU A 50 2.02 -7.90 -0.56
N ALA A 51 1.07 -7.46 0.28
CA ALA A 51 -0.05 -8.28 0.71
C ALA A 51 -1.09 -8.57 -0.39
N LYS A 52 -1.20 -7.73 -1.42
CA LYS A 52 -2.31 -7.79 -2.40
C LYS A 52 -1.87 -7.93 -3.85
N MET A 53 -0.62 -7.66 -4.22
CA MET A 53 -0.15 -7.67 -5.60
C MET A 53 -0.41 -9.01 -6.29
N HIS A 54 -0.20 -10.13 -5.59
CA HIS A 54 -0.44 -11.47 -6.11
C HIS A 54 -1.92 -11.74 -6.43
N LYS A 55 -2.85 -10.97 -5.85
CA LYS A 55 -4.30 -11.06 -6.03
C LYS A 55 -4.82 -10.22 -7.19
N ILE A 56 -3.99 -9.42 -7.85
CA ILE A 56 -4.40 -8.59 -8.99
C ILE A 56 -4.08 -9.34 -10.29
N ASP A 57 -4.98 -9.26 -11.27
CA ASP A 57 -4.82 -9.79 -12.62
C ASP A 57 -5.40 -8.83 -13.66
N VAL A 58 -5.20 -9.14 -14.94
CA VAL A 58 -5.79 -8.42 -16.08
C VAL A 58 -6.70 -9.37 -16.85
N ASN A 59 -7.96 -8.99 -17.05
CA ASN A 59 -8.90 -9.81 -17.82
C ASN A 59 -8.73 -9.64 -19.34
N ASP A 60 -9.46 -10.43 -20.13
CA ASP A 60 -9.43 -10.37 -21.61
C ASP A 60 -9.85 -9.02 -22.20
N LYS A 61 -10.48 -8.15 -21.41
CA LYS A 61 -10.87 -6.79 -21.81
C LYS A 61 -9.80 -5.75 -21.48
N GLY A 62 -8.67 -6.15 -20.88
CA GLY A 62 -7.62 -5.24 -20.42
C GLY A 62 -7.96 -4.50 -19.12
N GLU A 63 -8.94 -4.99 -18.35
CA GLU A 63 -9.34 -4.39 -17.08
C GLU A 63 -8.63 -5.07 -15.91
N LEU A 64 -8.25 -4.28 -14.90
CA LEU A 64 -7.73 -4.82 -13.65
C LEU A 64 -8.84 -5.54 -12.89
N ILE A 65 -8.60 -6.80 -12.55
CA ILE A 65 -9.50 -7.63 -11.76
C ILE A 65 -8.76 -8.18 -10.53
N PHE A 66 -9.51 -8.53 -9.49
CA PHE A 66 -8.98 -9.39 -8.44
C PHE A 66 -9.11 -10.86 -8.87
N LYS A 67 -8.05 -11.65 -8.66
CA LYS A 67 -8.08 -13.11 -8.77
C LYS A 67 -9.08 -13.61 -7.73
N ASN A 68 -10.28 -13.94 -8.18
CA ASN A 68 -11.34 -14.42 -7.30
C ASN A 68 -10.86 -15.66 -6.53
N GLY A 69 -10.87 -15.56 -5.20
CA GLY A 69 -10.51 -16.65 -4.30
C GLY A 69 -10.63 -16.25 -2.84
N GLU A 70 -11.84 -15.87 -2.42
CA GLU A 70 -12.49 -16.23 -1.14
C GLU A 70 -13.69 -15.30 -0.91
N LYS A 71 -14.88 -15.89 -0.91
CA LYS A 71 -16.12 -15.29 -0.44
C LYS A 71 -15.94 -14.96 1.05
N ASN A 72 -16.29 -13.73 1.46
CA ASN A 72 -16.75 -13.51 2.83
C ASN A 72 -18.07 -14.28 3.06
#